data_AF-A0A1Y0H9Z8-F1
#
_entry.id   AF-A0A1Y0H9Z8-F1
#
_cell.length_a   1.000
_cell.length_b   1.000
_cell.length_c   1.000
_cell.angle_alpha   90.00
_cell.angle_beta   90.00
_cell.angle_gamma   90.00
#
_symmetry.space_group_name_H-M   'P 1'
#
loop_
_entity.id
_entity.type
_entity.pdbx_description
1 polymer ?
#
loop_
_entity_poly.entity_id
_entity_poly.type
_entity_poly.pdbx_seq_one_letter_code
_entity_poly.pdbx_strand_id
1 'polypeptide(L)'
;MSTTAALTAQYLGTLAMLRQSVERCPADLWEKTAGMRPRQFWRIAYHATYYTDLYLAQTEADFTDPPHYQEEATNLWAEPKDGVQPRTLTPDEVLAYIDEVMAGLPARVEALDLEAPESGYHWYPGFTKLEHQFLNLRHLGIHVGQLQELLMGAGVDVNWLSRAK
;
A
#
# COMPACT_ATOMS: atom_id res chain seq x y z
N MET A 1 12.06 -19.30 -12.82
CA MET A 1 11.68 -18.26 -11.85
C MET A 1 10.54 -18.83 -11.03
N SER A 2 10.65 -18.90 -9.70
CA SER A 2 9.56 -19.38 -8.85
C SER A 2 8.41 -18.35 -8.83
N THR A 3 7.21 -18.78 -8.45
CA THR A 3 6.07 -17.89 -8.20
C THR A 3 6.43 -16.80 -7.17
N THR A 4 7.14 -17.17 -6.09
CA THR A 4 7.61 -16.24 -5.05
C THR A 4 8.59 -15.20 -5.60
N ALA A 5 9.53 -15.59 -6.48
CA ALA A 5 10.46 -14.66 -7.12
C ALA A 5 9.75 -13.68 -8.07
N ALA A 6 8.74 -14.16 -8.82
CA ALA A 6 7.94 -13.31 -9.69
C ALA A 6 7.12 -12.30 -8.89
N LEU A 7 6.41 -12.76 -7.84
CA LEU A 7 5.65 -11.89 -6.93
C LEU A 7 6.56 -10.84 -6.29
N THR A 8 7.70 -11.27 -5.72
CA THR A 8 8.69 -10.36 -5.11
C THR A 8 9.11 -9.26 -6.08
N ALA A 9 9.47 -9.62 -7.32
CA ALA A 9 9.90 -8.64 -8.31
C ALA A 9 8.79 -7.64 -8.68
N GLN A 10 7.53 -8.09 -8.78
CA GLN A 10 6.41 -7.21 -9.11
C GLN A 10 6.05 -6.28 -7.95
N TYR A 11 5.98 -6.80 -6.73
CA TYR A 11 5.75 -5.98 -5.53
C TYR A 11 6.83 -4.92 -5.35
N LEU A 12 8.11 -5.28 -5.44
CA LEU A 12 9.20 -4.31 -5.31
C LEU A 12 9.12 -3.22 -6.39
N GLY A 13 8.81 -3.59 -7.64
CA GLY A 13 8.61 -2.63 -8.72
C GLY A 13 7.48 -1.64 -8.41
N THR A 14 6.31 -2.15 -7.99
CA THR A 14 5.16 -1.30 -7.67
C THR A 14 5.37 -0.47 -6.39
N LEU A 15 6.00 -1.03 -5.36
CA LEU A 15 6.38 -0.29 -4.15
C LEU A 15 7.41 0.81 -4.45
N ALA A 16 8.34 0.58 -5.36
CA ALA A 16 9.26 1.63 -5.82
C ALA A 16 8.52 2.78 -6.52
N MET A 17 7.45 2.48 -7.29
CA MET A 17 6.58 3.51 -7.87
C MET A 17 5.78 4.25 -6.80
N LEU A 18 5.29 3.56 -5.77
CA LEU A 18 4.63 4.19 -4.62
C LEU A 18 5.59 5.14 -3.90
N ARG A 19 6.79 4.65 -3.56
CA ARG A 19 7.86 5.42 -2.91
C ARG A 19 8.20 6.68 -3.70
N GLN A 20 8.44 6.55 -5.02
CA GLN A 20 8.70 7.70 -5.89
C GLN A 20 7.56 8.71 -5.90
N SER A 21 6.31 8.24 -5.81
CA SER A 21 5.15 9.13 -5.76
C SER A 21 5.15 9.96 -4.48
N VAL A 22 5.53 9.37 -3.34
CA VAL A 22 5.67 10.08 -2.07
C VAL A 22 6.84 11.06 -2.11
N GLU A 23 8.02 10.64 -2.59
CA GLU A 23 9.23 11.50 -2.69
C GLU A 23 9.00 12.75 -3.55
N ARG A 24 8.18 12.62 -4.59
CA ARG A 24 7.95 13.70 -5.56
C ARG A 24 6.69 14.52 -5.24
N CYS A 25 5.97 14.20 -4.18
CA CYS A 25 4.77 14.93 -3.80
C CYS A 25 5.10 16.34 -3.32
N PRO A 26 4.58 17.40 -3.97
CA PRO A 26 4.71 18.77 -3.48
C PRO A 26 3.98 18.98 -2.15
N ALA A 27 4.50 19.88 -1.31
CA ALA A 27 3.95 20.14 0.02
C ALA A 27 2.48 20.61 -0.01
N ASP A 28 2.08 21.37 -1.04
CA ASP A 28 0.71 21.86 -1.23
C ASP A 28 -0.27 20.78 -1.69
N LEU A 29 0.22 19.65 -2.21
CA LEU A 29 -0.59 18.50 -2.59
C LEU A 29 -0.76 17.49 -1.45
N TRP A 30 0.19 17.45 -0.51
CA TRP A 30 0.26 16.44 0.56
C TRP A 30 -1.06 16.26 1.33
N GLU A 31 -1.65 17.38 1.77
CA GLU A 31 -2.91 17.43 2.53
C GLU A 31 -4.13 17.81 1.68
N LYS A 32 -3.94 17.99 0.37
CA LYS A 32 -5.04 18.42 -0.50
C LYS A 32 -6.02 17.27 -0.70
N THR A 33 -7.28 17.51 -0.34
CA THR A 33 -8.35 16.55 -0.55
C THR A 33 -8.78 16.49 -2.02
N ALA A 34 -8.76 15.30 -2.60
CA ALA A 34 -9.37 15.04 -3.91
C ALA A 34 -10.84 14.56 -3.76
N GLY A 35 -11.81 15.42 -4.08
CA GLY A 35 -13.25 15.09 -4.12
C GLY A 35 -14.02 15.25 -2.79
N MET A 36 -15.21 14.64 -2.69
CA MET A 36 -16.15 14.84 -1.57
C MET A 36 -15.79 14.14 -0.24
N ARG A 37 -14.76 13.28 -0.21
CA ARG A 37 -14.28 12.59 1.01
C ARG A 37 -12.78 12.86 1.19
N PRO A 38 -12.25 12.96 2.42
CA PRO A 38 -10.84 13.28 2.68
C PRO A 38 -9.93 12.12 2.22
N ARG A 39 -9.63 12.11 0.93
CA ARG A 39 -8.58 11.30 0.31
C ARG A 39 -7.39 12.19 0.04
N GLN A 40 -6.75 12.66 1.12
CA GLN A 40 -5.48 13.37 1.00
C GLN A 40 -4.43 12.45 0.38
N PHE A 41 -3.43 13.05 -0.29
CA PHE A 41 -2.34 12.31 -0.90
C PHE A 41 -1.65 11.39 0.11
N TRP A 42 -1.29 11.92 1.27
CA TRP A 42 -0.62 11.16 2.34
C TRP A 42 -1.44 9.95 2.79
N ARG A 43 -2.77 10.12 2.87
CA ARG A 43 -3.68 9.07 3.36
C ARG A 43 -3.83 7.95 2.35
N ILE A 44 -3.85 8.27 1.06
CA ILE A 44 -3.83 7.27 -0.03
C ILE A 44 -2.51 6.49 0.01
N ALA A 45 -1.37 7.17 0.17
CA ALA A 45 -0.06 6.52 0.23
C ALA A 45 0.07 5.60 1.46
N TYR A 46 -0.37 6.08 2.63
CA TYR A 46 -0.43 5.27 3.85
C TYR A 46 -1.36 4.06 3.69
N HIS A 47 -2.57 4.26 3.16
CA HIS A 47 -3.54 3.19 2.90
C HIS A 47 -2.96 2.10 1.99
N ALA A 48 -2.32 2.50 0.88
CA ALA A 48 -1.71 1.57 -0.06
C ALA A 48 -0.60 0.74 0.61
N THR A 49 0.27 1.40 1.39
CA THR A 49 1.34 0.74 2.13
C THR A 49 0.79 -0.21 3.19
N TYR A 50 -0.16 0.26 4.00
CA TYR A 50 -0.78 -0.51 5.08
C TYR A 50 -1.45 -1.79 4.59
N TYR A 51 -2.31 -1.72 3.57
CA TYR A 51 -2.97 -2.92 3.06
C TYR A 51 -2.01 -3.83 2.31
N THR A 52 -0.97 -3.29 1.67
CA THR A 52 0.09 -4.12 1.10
C THR A 52 0.76 -4.93 2.19
N ASP A 53 1.14 -4.27 3.29
CA ASP A 53 1.76 -4.90 4.44
C ASP A 53 0.83 -5.95 5.08
N LEU A 54 -0.39 -5.56 5.42
CA LEU A 54 -1.42 -6.44 5.97
C LEU A 54 -1.48 -7.73 5.15
N TYR A 55 -1.70 -7.61 3.85
CA TYR A 55 -1.91 -8.74 2.96
C TYR A 55 -0.66 -9.59 2.66
N LEU A 56 0.53 -9.15 3.08
CA LEU A 56 1.75 -9.98 3.10
C LEU A 56 1.83 -10.90 4.32
N ALA A 57 0.89 -10.83 5.27
CA ALA A 57 0.72 -11.82 6.32
C ALA A 57 -0.07 -13.06 5.83
N GLN A 58 0.21 -14.22 6.42
CA GLN A 58 -0.47 -15.47 6.08
C GLN A 58 -1.96 -15.44 6.47
N THR A 59 -2.32 -14.78 7.56
CA THR A 59 -3.70 -14.48 7.94
C THR A 59 -3.78 -13.11 8.58
N GLU A 60 -4.99 -12.57 8.73
CA GLU A 60 -5.22 -11.34 9.49
C GLU A 60 -4.64 -11.43 10.92
N ALA A 61 -4.71 -12.60 11.56
CA ALA A 61 -4.22 -12.80 12.93
C ALA A 61 -2.69 -12.82 13.04
N ASP A 62 -1.97 -13.05 11.94
CA ASP A 62 -0.51 -13.03 11.91
C ASP A 62 0.06 -11.61 11.71
N PHE A 63 -0.81 -10.65 11.39
CA PHE A 63 -0.41 -9.28 11.18
C PHE A 63 -0.20 -8.54 12.51
N THR A 64 0.84 -7.73 12.57
CA THR A 64 1.12 -6.83 13.69
C THR A 64 1.08 -5.41 13.18
N ASP A 65 0.40 -4.53 13.91
CA ASP A 65 0.28 -3.14 13.52
C ASP A 65 1.65 -2.47 13.36
N PRO A 66 1.85 -1.67 12.31
CA PRO A 66 3.10 -0.99 12.05
C PRO A 66 3.32 0.17 13.04
N PRO A 67 4.55 0.69 13.15
CA PRO A 67 4.79 1.98 13.78
C PRO A 67 3.87 3.07 13.23
N HIS A 68 3.38 3.96 14.11
CA HIS A 68 2.43 5.03 13.75
C HIS A 68 1.09 4.54 13.18
N TYR A 69 0.67 3.32 13.49
CA TYR A 69 -0.67 2.83 13.15
C TYR A 69 -1.77 3.79 13.58
N GLN A 70 -2.65 4.11 12.64
CA GLN A 70 -3.85 4.92 12.84
C GLN A 70 -5.02 4.24 12.14
N GLU A 71 -5.92 3.62 12.91
CA GLU A 71 -7.09 2.90 12.40
C GLU A 71 -7.89 3.80 11.44
N GLU A 72 -8.08 5.07 11.81
CA GLU A 72 -8.86 6.06 11.05
C GLU A 72 -8.19 6.43 9.73
N ALA A 73 -6.87 6.25 9.60
CA ALA A 73 -6.15 6.48 8.36
C ALA A 73 -6.22 5.28 7.40
N THR A 74 -6.51 4.07 7.90
CA THR A 74 -6.54 2.86 7.07
C THR A 74 -7.73 2.82 6.12
N ASN A 75 -8.90 3.35 6.47
CA ASN A 75 -10.09 3.25 5.61
C ASN A 75 -10.40 4.56 4.87
N LEU A 76 -10.13 4.61 3.57
CA LEU A 76 -10.39 5.79 2.72
C LEU A 76 -11.89 6.08 2.44
N TRP A 77 -12.77 5.14 2.76
CA TRP A 77 -14.19 5.18 2.37
C TRP A 77 -15.16 5.25 3.55
N ALA A 78 -14.69 5.04 4.77
CA ALA A 78 -15.48 5.25 5.97
C ALA A 78 -15.34 6.69 6.46
N GLU A 79 -16.42 7.20 7.06
CA GLU A 79 -16.29 8.35 7.96
C GLU A 79 -15.46 7.92 9.17
N PRO A 80 -14.63 8.81 9.74
CA PRO A 80 -13.89 8.46 10.93
C PRO A 80 -14.83 8.07 12.06
N LYS A 81 -14.50 6.98 12.74
CA LYS A 81 -15.24 6.52 13.91
C LYS A 81 -15.21 7.64 14.95
N ASP A 82 -16.37 7.98 15.49
CA ASP A 82 -16.55 9.04 16.49
C ASP A 82 -16.09 10.45 16.04
N GLY A 83 -15.90 10.66 14.74
CA GLY A 83 -15.46 11.95 14.17
C GLY A 83 -13.99 12.29 14.38
N VAL A 84 -13.19 11.36 14.92
CA VAL A 84 -11.76 11.55 15.17
C VAL A 84 -11.00 11.55 13.85
N GLN A 85 -10.45 12.70 13.47
CA GLN A 85 -9.63 12.79 12.25
C GLN A 85 -8.25 12.17 12.51
N PRO A 86 -7.70 11.37 11.57
CA PRO A 86 -6.35 10.87 11.73
C PRO A 86 -5.34 12.02 11.68
N ARG A 87 -4.26 11.89 12.44
CA ARG A 87 -3.10 12.78 12.35
C ARG A 87 -2.48 12.65 10.96
N THR A 88 -2.26 13.78 10.30
CA THR A 88 -1.44 13.85 9.08
C THR A 88 -0.06 13.26 9.35
N LEU A 89 0.29 12.21 8.60
CA LEU A 89 1.65 11.67 8.56
C LEU A 89 2.55 12.57 7.72
N THR A 90 3.82 12.70 8.08
CA THR A 90 4.81 13.40 7.25
C THR A 90 5.24 12.52 6.07
N PRO A 91 5.80 13.10 5.00
CA PRO A 91 6.41 12.31 3.92
C PRO A 91 7.45 11.32 4.43
N ASP A 92 8.30 11.74 5.38
CA ASP A 92 9.34 10.89 5.96
C ASP A 92 8.76 9.69 6.74
N GLU A 93 7.66 9.88 7.48
CA GLU A 93 6.98 8.78 8.18
C GLU A 93 6.41 7.76 7.19
N VAL A 94 5.80 8.21 6.10
CA VAL A 94 5.26 7.32 5.05
C VAL A 94 6.39 6.61 4.29
N LEU A 95 7.47 7.32 3.96
CA LEU A 95 8.63 6.74 3.28
C LEU A 95 9.32 5.69 4.15
N ALA A 96 9.50 5.96 5.45
CA ALA A 96 10.08 4.99 6.38
C ALA A 96 9.26 3.69 6.42
N TYR A 97 7.92 3.79 6.41
CA TYR A 97 7.07 2.62 6.40
C TYR A 97 7.16 1.84 5.07
N ILE A 98 7.16 2.53 3.93
CA ILE A 98 7.35 1.89 2.61
C ILE A 98 8.70 1.16 2.57
N ASP A 99 9.77 1.79 3.07
CA ASP A 99 11.11 1.22 3.09
C ASP A 99 11.21 -0.02 3.98
N GLU A 100 10.51 -0.04 5.12
CA GLU A 100 10.41 -1.22 5.99
C GLU A 100 9.70 -2.39 5.28
N VAL A 101 8.55 -2.13 4.64
CA VAL A 101 7.81 -3.14 3.87
C VAL A 101 8.67 -3.69 2.73
N MET A 102 9.35 -2.80 1.98
CA MET A 102 10.23 -3.21 0.88
C MET A 102 11.40 -4.08 1.37
N ALA A 103 12.01 -3.74 2.50
CA ALA A 103 13.14 -4.49 3.06
C ALA A 103 12.74 -5.91 3.50
N GLY A 104 11.56 -6.07 4.10
CA GLY A 104 11.04 -7.37 4.56
C GLY A 104 10.39 -8.23 3.47
N LEU A 105 10.00 -7.62 2.34
CA LEU A 105 9.17 -8.25 1.32
C LEU A 105 9.69 -9.61 0.81
N PRO A 106 10.97 -9.79 0.41
CA PRO A 106 11.41 -11.06 -0.15
C PRO A 106 11.25 -12.23 0.83
N ALA A 107 11.58 -12.00 2.11
CA ALA A 107 11.47 -13.03 3.15
C ALA A 107 10.00 -13.38 3.43
N ARG A 108 9.11 -12.38 3.45
CA ARG A 108 7.68 -12.57 3.70
C ARG A 108 7.01 -13.33 2.57
N VAL A 109 7.27 -12.94 1.31
CA VAL A 109 6.71 -13.63 0.14
C VAL A 109 7.19 -15.08 0.07
N GLU A 110 8.46 -15.35 0.41
CA GLU A 110 8.99 -16.72 0.44
C GLU A 110 8.37 -17.57 1.56
N ALA A 111 7.96 -16.96 2.67
CA ALA A 111 7.34 -17.64 3.80
C ALA A 111 5.83 -17.92 3.62
N LEU A 112 5.18 -17.33 2.62
CA LEU A 112 3.76 -17.55 2.35
C LEU A 112 3.50 -18.99 1.90
N ASP A 113 2.49 -19.62 2.50
CA ASP A 113 1.87 -20.80 1.92
C ASP A 113 0.90 -20.36 0.81
N LEU A 114 1.44 -20.20 -0.39
CA LEU A 114 0.70 -19.76 -1.58
C LEU A 114 -0.36 -20.77 -2.04
N GLU A 115 -0.22 -22.04 -1.67
CA GLU A 115 -1.15 -23.12 -2.02
C GLU A 115 -2.30 -23.25 -1.00
N ALA A 116 -2.29 -22.44 0.07
CA ALA A 116 -3.36 -22.43 1.04
C ALA A 116 -4.72 -22.16 0.36
N PRO A 117 -5.74 -22.99 0.63
CA PRO A 117 -7.04 -22.90 -0.04
C PRO A 117 -7.83 -21.65 0.36
N GLU A 118 -7.41 -20.96 1.42
CA GLU A 118 -8.05 -19.76 1.94
C GLU A 118 -7.05 -18.59 2.01
N SER A 119 -7.57 -17.39 1.83
CA SER A 119 -6.80 -16.14 1.85
C SER A 119 -6.30 -15.78 3.25
N GLY A 120 -6.94 -16.29 4.31
CA GLY A 120 -6.71 -15.87 5.69
C GLY A 120 -7.38 -14.54 6.07
N TYR A 121 -8.27 -14.00 5.21
CA TYR A 121 -8.99 -12.74 5.41
C TYR A 121 -10.50 -12.92 5.23
N HIS A 122 -11.26 -12.66 6.29
CA HIS A 122 -12.69 -12.99 6.34
C HIS A 122 -13.55 -12.19 5.34
N TRP A 123 -13.10 -11.01 4.92
CA TRP A 123 -13.77 -10.19 3.90
C TRP A 123 -13.47 -10.62 2.45
N TYR A 124 -12.63 -11.64 2.24
CA TYR A 124 -12.40 -12.27 0.93
C TYR A 124 -12.75 -13.76 0.97
N PRO A 125 -14.04 -14.11 1.15
CA PRO A 125 -14.48 -15.51 1.19
C PRO A 125 -14.23 -16.18 -0.16
N GLY A 126 -13.67 -17.40 -0.12
CA GLY A 126 -13.43 -18.23 -1.30
C GLY A 126 -12.18 -17.88 -2.12
N PHE A 127 -11.38 -16.89 -1.70
CA PHE A 127 -10.08 -16.62 -2.31
C PHE A 127 -9.04 -17.61 -1.78
N THR A 128 -8.22 -18.17 -2.67
CA THR A 128 -6.96 -18.84 -2.29
C THR A 128 -5.89 -17.83 -1.88
N LYS A 129 -4.83 -18.26 -1.21
CA LYS A 129 -3.73 -17.35 -0.84
C LYS A 129 -3.03 -16.76 -2.07
N LEU A 130 -2.81 -17.54 -3.11
CA LEU A 130 -2.21 -17.02 -4.36
C LEU A 130 -3.09 -15.97 -5.04
N GLU A 131 -4.40 -16.21 -5.17
CA GLU A 131 -5.34 -15.22 -5.72
C GLU A 131 -5.37 -13.93 -4.89
N HIS A 132 -5.27 -14.07 -3.57
CA HIS A 132 -5.18 -12.95 -2.65
C HIS A 132 -3.92 -12.10 -2.87
N GLN A 133 -2.76 -12.72 -3.15
CA GLN A 133 -1.55 -11.96 -3.50
C GLN A 133 -1.69 -11.21 -4.83
N PHE A 134 -2.35 -11.80 -5.83
CA PHE A 134 -2.69 -11.06 -7.06
C PHE A 134 -3.65 -9.89 -6.80
N LEU A 135 -4.64 -10.08 -5.92
CA LEU A 135 -5.54 -9.01 -5.49
C LEU A 135 -4.77 -7.89 -4.79
N ASN A 136 -3.84 -8.22 -3.91
CA ASN A 136 -3.00 -7.26 -3.20
C ASN A 136 -2.12 -6.45 -4.17
N LEU A 137 -1.44 -7.10 -5.11
CA LEU A 137 -0.67 -6.40 -6.16
C LEU A 137 -1.55 -5.47 -7.01
N ARG A 138 -2.77 -5.90 -7.36
CA ARG A 138 -3.74 -5.07 -8.09
C ARG A 138 -4.20 -3.87 -7.26
N HIS A 139 -4.48 -4.07 -5.97
CA HIS A 139 -4.86 -3.01 -5.04
C HIS A 139 -3.76 -1.95 -4.93
N LEU A 140 -2.51 -2.38 -4.68
CA LEU A 140 -1.35 -1.49 -4.65
C LEU A 140 -1.21 -0.70 -5.96
N GLY A 141 -1.29 -1.39 -7.11
CA GLY A 141 -1.19 -0.76 -8.43
C GLY A 141 -2.27 0.30 -8.70
N ILE A 142 -3.51 0.07 -8.26
CA ILE A 142 -4.61 1.04 -8.38
C ILE A 142 -4.28 2.33 -7.62
N HIS A 143 -3.79 2.22 -6.37
CA HIS A 143 -3.47 3.40 -5.58
C HIS A 143 -2.21 4.11 -6.04
N VAL A 144 -1.21 3.40 -6.56
CA VAL A 144 -0.09 4.02 -7.26
C VAL A 144 -0.59 4.85 -8.44
N GLY A 145 -1.43 4.29 -9.30
CA GLY A 145 -2.02 5.03 -10.42
C GLY A 145 -2.82 6.26 -9.96
N GLN A 146 -3.59 6.13 -8.88
CA GLN A 146 -4.32 7.24 -8.28
C GLN A 146 -3.40 8.39 -7.82
N LEU A 147 -2.30 8.08 -7.14
CA LEU A 147 -1.33 9.07 -6.68
C LEU A 147 -0.59 9.72 -7.85
N GLN A 148 -0.19 8.92 -8.84
CA GLN A 148 0.51 9.41 -10.03
C GLN A 148 -0.37 10.35 -10.87
N GLU A 149 -1.67 10.09 -10.97
CA GLU A 149 -2.61 11.02 -11.62
C GLU A 149 -2.69 12.37 -10.89
N LEU A 150 -2.70 12.36 -9.55
CA LEU A 150 -2.65 13.60 -8.77
C LEU A 150 -1.36 14.39 -8.99
N LEU A 151 -0.22 13.70 -9.11
CA LEU A 151 1.08 14.33 -9.41
C LEU A 151 1.11 14.93 -10.82
N MET A 152 0.66 14.17 -11.83
CA MET A 152 0.58 14.65 -13.22
C MET A 152 -0.35 15.86 -13.33
N GLY A 153 -1.49 15.85 -12.63
CA GLY A 153 -2.39 17.00 -12.52
C GLY A 153 -1.77 18.23 -11.84
N ALA A 154 -0.70 18.06 -11.06
CA ALA A 154 0.09 19.13 -10.46
C ALA A 154 1.36 19.48 -11.28
N GLY A 155 1.54 18.91 -12.47
CA GLY A 155 2.70 19.15 -13.34
C GLY A 155 3.98 18.40 -12.91
N VAL A 156 3.84 17.29 -12.17
CA VAL A 156 4.95 16.52 -11.61
C VAL A 156 5.07 15.15 -12.29
N ASP A 157 6.04 15.00 -13.21
CA ASP A 157 6.18 13.79 -14.06
C ASP A 157 6.90 12.62 -13.38
N VAL A 158 6.23 11.50 -13.16
CA VAL A 158 6.82 10.28 -12.56
C VAL A 158 7.34 9.32 -13.63
N ASN A 159 8.27 8.44 -13.24
CA ASN A 159 8.82 7.40 -14.11
C ASN A 159 8.12 6.07 -13.88
N TRP A 160 7.89 5.34 -14.96
CA TRP A 160 7.56 3.92 -14.88
C TRP A 160 8.77 3.11 -14.38
N LEU A 161 8.57 2.30 -13.34
CA LEU A 161 9.61 1.41 -12.81
C LEU A 161 9.17 -0.04 -13.01
N SER A 162 9.71 -0.69 -14.05
CA SER A 162 9.39 -2.09 -14.35
C SER A 162 9.96 -3.07 -13.32
N ARG A 163 10.99 -2.66 -12.58
CA ARG A 163 11.63 -3.35 -11.45
C ARG A 163 12.22 -2.34 -10.47
N ALA A 164 12.25 -2.69 -9.18
CA ALA A 164 13.11 -1.99 -8.22
C ALA A 164 14.58 -2.20 -8.61
N LYS A 165 15.41 -1.18 -8.35
CA LYS A 165 16.86 -1.23 -8.59
C LYS A 165 17.59 -1.94 -7.46
#